data_AF-A0A699RV40-F1
#
_entry.id   AF-A0A699RV40-F1
#
_cell.length_a   1.000
_cell.length_b   1.000
_cell.length_c   1.000
_cell.angle_alpha   90.00
_cell.angle_beta   90.00
_cell.angle_gamma   90.00
#
_symmetry.space_group_name_H-M   'P 1'
#
loop_
_entity.id
_entity.type
_entity.pdbx_description
1 polymer ?
#
loop_
_entity_poly.entity_id
_entity_poly.type
_entity_poly.pdbx_seq_one_letter_code
_entity_poly.pdbx_strand_id
1 'polypeptide(L)'
;KNVKSFVDEPPEVELKDLPPHLEYAFLEGYKKLLVIIAKELGDEEKSALIKVLKSHKRAIAWKLSDIQEVEKLLDAGLIYPISDSPWVSPVHCVPKKGGFTVVENEENELIPTRLVTGWRVCIYYQKLNEATRKDHFPLPFMDQMLERLAGNEYYCFLDGFFGYFQILIDPRDQEKTTFTCPYGTFAYRRMPFGLCNAPGTFQRCMLAIFHDMVEKTMEVFMDDFS
;
A
#
# COMPACT_ATOMS: atom_id res chain seq x y z
N LYS A 1 -1.28 41.08 7.11
CA LYS A 1 -1.40 39.72 7.67
C LYS A 1 -0.72 38.77 6.70
N ASN A 2 0.53 38.43 6.97
CA ASN A 2 1.37 37.59 6.11
C ASN A 2 1.16 36.14 6.52
N VAL A 3 0.69 35.29 5.60
CA VAL A 3 0.52 33.85 5.82
C VAL A 3 1.89 33.20 5.66
N LYS A 4 2.48 32.72 6.76
CA LYS A 4 3.67 31.86 6.73
C LYS A 4 3.27 30.51 6.14
N SER A 5 3.90 30.13 5.03
CA SER A 5 3.87 28.78 4.49
C SER A 5 4.59 27.83 5.46
N PHE A 6 3.87 26.92 6.09
CA PHE A 6 4.42 25.74 6.74
C PHE A 6 4.90 24.80 5.64
N VAL A 7 6.20 24.88 5.31
CA VAL A 7 6.90 23.79 4.65
C VAL A 7 7.31 22.86 5.78
N ASP A 8 6.56 21.77 5.96
CA ASP A 8 6.94 20.69 6.88
C ASP A 8 8.27 20.09 6.37
N GLU A 9 9.37 20.43 7.05
CA GLU A 9 10.63 19.71 6.88
C GLU A 9 10.46 18.28 7.43
N PRO A 10 10.90 17.24 6.71
CA PRO A 10 10.75 15.87 7.16
C PRO A 10 11.54 15.63 8.45
N PRO A 11 11.03 14.79 9.38
CA PRO A 11 11.66 14.58 10.68
C PRO A 11 13.09 14.07 10.54
N GLU A 12 13.96 14.56 11.42
CA GLU A 12 15.37 14.18 11.44
C GLU A 12 15.49 12.72 11.91
N VAL A 13 15.98 11.84 11.03
CA VAL A 13 16.16 10.41 11.34
C VAL A 13 17.34 10.26 12.30
N GLU A 14 17.07 9.92 13.56
CA GLU A 14 18.09 9.51 14.52
C GLU A 14 18.63 8.11 14.13
N LEU A 15 19.87 8.06 13.64
CA LEU A 15 20.55 6.80 13.31
C LEU A 15 21.05 6.14 14.61
N LYS A 16 20.88 4.83 14.72
CA LYS A 16 21.39 4.06 15.87
C LYS A 16 22.91 3.87 15.76
N ASP A 17 23.57 3.75 16.91
CA ASP A 17 25.00 3.40 16.93
C ASP A 17 25.22 2.01 16.34
N LEU A 18 26.09 1.94 15.33
CA LEU A 18 26.48 0.69 14.69
C LEU A 18 27.70 0.05 15.37
N PRO A 19 27.81 -1.29 15.34
CA PRO A 19 29.05 -1.97 15.66
C PRO A 19 30.25 -1.41 14.86
N PRO A 20 31.48 -1.43 15.40
CA PRO A 20 32.63 -0.72 14.83
C PRO A 20 33.08 -1.19 13.43
N HIS A 21 32.62 -2.37 12.99
CA HIS A 21 32.91 -2.94 11.67
C HIS A 21 31.86 -2.58 10.61
N LEU A 22 30.82 -1.81 10.97
CA LEU A 22 29.74 -1.40 10.07
C LEU A 22 29.69 0.13 9.94
N GLU A 23 29.27 0.60 8.78
CA GLU A 23 29.03 2.01 8.51
C GLU A 23 27.79 2.22 7.64
N TYR A 24 27.21 3.41 7.72
CA TYR A 24 26.08 3.80 6.89
C TYR A 24 26.55 4.33 5.52
N ALA A 25 25.92 3.85 4.46
CA ALA A 25 26.10 4.34 3.10
C ALA A 25 24.75 4.76 2.50
N PHE A 26 24.77 5.85 1.71
CA PHE A 26 23.58 6.39 1.07
C PHE A 26 23.59 6.09 -0.43
N LEU A 27 22.55 5.41 -0.91
CA LEU A 27 22.43 5.10 -2.34
C LEU A 27 21.90 6.28 -3.17
N GLU A 28 21.21 7.26 -2.56
CA GLU A 28 20.63 8.41 -3.27
C GLU A 28 20.20 9.55 -2.32
N GLY A 29 20.76 10.75 -2.51
CA GLY A 29 20.42 11.97 -1.75
C GLY A 29 20.62 11.87 -0.24
N TYR A 30 20.48 12.99 0.46
CA TYR A 30 20.44 12.97 1.93
C TYR A 30 19.15 12.24 2.37
N LYS A 31 19.30 11.09 3.03
CA LYS A 31 18.26 10.35 3.78
C LYS A 31 17.23 9.47 3.02
N LYS A 32 17.35 9.20 1.71
CA LYS A 32 16.29 8.45 0.97
C LYS A 32 16.49 6.93 0.87
N LEU A 33 17.73 6.43 0.86
CA LEU A 33 18.04 4.99 0.75
C LEU A 33 19.30 4.68 1.56
N LEU A 34 19.11 4.35 2.84
CA LEU A 34 20.15 3.99 3.78
C LEU A 34 20.49 2.50 3.65
N VAL A 35 21.76 2.18 3.51
CA VAL A 35 22.28 0.80 3.54
C VAL A 35 23.39 0.72 4.57
N ILE A 36 23.49 -0.40 5.28
CA ILE A 36 24.60 -0.68 6.18
C ILE A 36 25.61 -1.53 5.42
N ILE A 37 26.86 -1.07 5.35
CA ILE A 37 27.96 -1.76 4.67
C ILE A 37 29.09 -2.04 5.65
N ALA A 38 29.98 -2.97 5.31
CA ALA A 38 31.19 -3.21 6.09
C ALA A 38 32.14 -2.00 5.97
N LYS A 39 32.59 -1.49 7.12
CA LYS A 39 33.50 -0.34 7.22
C LYS A 39 34.85 -0.60 6.55
N GLU A 40 35.29 -1.86 6.61
CA GLU A 40 36.58 -2.34 6.12
C GLU A 40 36.67 -2.47 4.59
N LEU A 41 35.57 -2.26 3.86
CA LEU A 41 35.60 -2.27 2.39
C LEU A 41 36.55 -1.19 1.86
N GLY A 42 37.38 -1.53 0.87
CA GLY A 42 38.20 -0.54 0.16
C GLY A 42 37.31 0.43 -0.62
N ASP A 43 37.80 1.65 -0.90
CA ASP A 43 37.01 2.69 -1.59
C ASP A 43 36.50 2.23 -2.97
N GLU A 44 37.29 1.44 -3.70
CA GLU A 44 36.89 0.84 -4.98
C GLU A 44 35.77 -0.19 -4.82
N GLU A 45 35.85 -1.04 -3.79
CA GLU A 45 34.83 -2.04 -3.48
C GLU A 45 33.53 -1.39 -3.02
N LYS A 46 33.62 -0.34 -2.20
CA LYS A 46 32.48 0.49 -1.80
C LYS A 46 31.81 1.10 -3.03
N SER A 47 32.59 1.68 -3.94
CA SER A 47 32.07 2.29 -5.16
C SER A 47 31.40 1.25 -6.07
N ALA A 48 32.02 0.08 -6.26
CA ALA A 48 31.46 -1.02 -7.02
C ALA A 48 30.16 -1.56 -6.40
N LEU A 49 30.15 -1.78 -5.09
CA LEU A 49 28.97 -2.21 -4.33
C LEU A 49 27.84 -1.19 -4.45
N ILE A 50 28.11 0.09 -4.19
CA ILE A 50 27.13 1.17 -4.33
C ILE A 50 26.60 1.24 -5.77
N LYS A 51 27.44 1.03 -6.79
CA LYS A 51 27.02 1.00 -8.20
C LYS A 51 26.06 -0.16 -8.49
N VAL A 52 26.33 -1.36 -7.96
CA VAL A 52 25.45 -2.53 -8.10
C VAL A 52 24.14 -2.33 -7.35
N LEU A 53 24.20 -1.81 -6.13
CA LEU A 53 23.01 -1.50 -5.33
C LEU A 53 22.17 -0.40 -5.99
N LYS A 54 22.82 0.59 -6.63
CA LYS A 54 22.16 1.63 -7.43
C LYS A 54 21.50 1.07 -8.70
N SER A 55 22.05 0.05 -9.33
CA SER A 55 21.43 -0.57 -10.52
C SER A 55 20.25 -1.49 -10.17
N HIS A 56 20.25 -2.07 -8.96
CA HIS A 56 19.18 -2.96 -8.47
C HIS A 56 18.24 -2.31 -7.45
N LYS A 57 18.15 -0.97 -7.40
CA LYS A 57 17.32 -0.20 -6.45
C LYS A 57 15.90 -0.77 -6.28
N ARG A 58 15.25 -1.20 -7.37
CA ARG A 58 13.88 -1.73 -7.36
C ARG A 58 13.72 -3.03 -6.56
N ALA A 59 14.78 -3.80 -6.39
CA ALA A 59 14.76 -5.07 -5.64
C ALA A 59 15.12 -4.89 -4.15
N ILE A 60 15.71 -3.75 -3.79
CA ILE A 60 16.36 -3.53 -2.48
C ILE A 60 15.61 -2.47 -1.66
N ALA A 61 14.96 -1.51 -2.32
CA ALA A 61 14.43 -0.32 -1.67
C ALA A 61 13.07 -0.53 -1.00
N TRP A 62 13.11 -0.92 0.28
CA TRP A 62 12.11 -0.46 1.24
C TRP A 62 12.39 1.00 1.56
N LYS A 63 11.39 1.87 1.40
CA LYS A 63 11.52 3.27 1.77
C LYS A 63 11.09 3.45 3.22
N LEU A 64 11.62 4.48 3.89
CA LEU A 64 11.16 4.90 5.23
C LEU A 64 9.62 5.11 5.26
N SER A 65 9.03 5.53 4.14
CA SER A 65 7.58 5.64 3.98
C SER A 65 6.83 4.31 4.11
N ASP A 66 7.44 3.19 3.73
CA ASP A 66 6.83 1.87 3.81
C ASP A 66 6.79 1.38 5.27
N ILE A 67 7.78 1.80 6.08
CA ILE A 67 7.81 1.60 7.54
C ILE A 67 6.67 2.37 8.18
N GLN A 68 6.51 3.64 7.81
CA GLN A 68 5.46 4.50 8.33
C GLN A 68 4.05 3.94 8.03
N GLU A 69 3.86 3.21 6.92
CA GLU A 69 2.57 2.60 6.61
C GLU A 69 2.26 1.43 7.56
N VAL A 70 3.22 0.54 7.82
CA VAL A 70 3.05 -0.58 8.76
C VAL A 70 2.85 -0.08 10.19
N GLU A 71 3.61 0.93 10.63
CA GLU A 71 3.44 1.58 11.94
C GLU A 71 2.04 2.19 12.08
N LYS A 72 1.56 2.93 11.06
CA LYS A 72 0.19 3.48 11.06
C LYS A 72 -0.88 2.40 11.17
N LEU A 73 -0.71 1.27 10.47
CA LEU A 73 -1.64 0.15 10.56
C LEU A 73 -1.65 -0.47 11.97
N LEU A 74 -0.48 -0.55 12.61
CA LEU A 74 -0.33 -1.07 13.96
C LEU A 74 -0.97 -0.13 15.00
N ASP A 75 -0.67 1.17 14.92
CA ASP A 75 -1.21 2.22 15.79
C ASP A 75 -2.73 2.34 15.67
N ALA A 76 -3.26 2.19 14.45
CA ALA A 76 -4.70 2.14 14.20
C ALA A 76 -5.36 0.82 14.66
N GLY A 77 -4.59 -0.14 15.17
CA GLY A 77 -5.10 -1.44 15.63
C GLY A 77 -5.59 -2.35 14.49
N LEU A 78 -5.30 -2.04 13.24
CA LEU A 78 -5.72 -2.81 12.07
C LEU A 78 -4.93 -4.12 11.94
N ILE A 79 -3.68 -4.12 12.39
CA ILE A 79 -2.80 -5.28 12.44
C ILE A 79 -2.31 -5.56 13.87
N TYR A 80 -1.77 -6.76 14.09
CA TYR A 80 -1.15 -7.16 15.34
C TYR A 80 0.10 -8.01 15.11
N PRO A 81 1.10 -7.94 16.00
CA PRO A 81 2.29 -8.78 15.89
C PRO A 81 1.91 -10.24 16.18
N ILE A 82 2.45 -11.16 15.38
CA ILE A 82 2.28 -12.60 15.56
C ILE A 82 3.63 -13.30 15.43
N SER A 83 3.91 -14.22 16.35
CA SER A 83 5.23 -14.86 16.46
C SER A 83 5.30 -16.19 15.73
N ASP A 84 4.20 -16.94 15.76
CA ASP A 84 4.11 -18.30 15.22
C ASP A 84 2.81 -18.37 14.43
N SER A 85 2.92 -18.52 13.12
CA SER A 85 1.79 -18.67 12.20
C SER A 85 2.15 -19.68 11.12
N PRO A 86 1.29 -20.68 10.85
CA PRO A 86 1.49 -21.62 9.76
C PRO A 86 1.29 -20.97 8.38
N TRP A 87 0.77 -19.73 8.35
CA TRP A 87 0.55 -18.95 7.14
C TRP A 87 1.53 -17.78 7.07
N VAL A 88 2.06 -17.50 5.89
CA VAL A 88 2.83 -16.29 5.63
C VAL A 88 2.70 -15.90 4.17
N SER A 89 2.34 -14.64 3.92
CA SER A 89 2.31 -14.04 2.60
C SER A 89 3.40 -12.97 2.48
N PRO A 90 4.15 -12.93 1.37
CA PRO A 90 5.18 -11.91 1.19
C PRO A 90 4.55 -10.54 0.93
N VAL A 91 5.25 -9.50 1.36
CA VAL A 91 4.89 -8.11 1.05
C VAL A 91 5.51 -7.68 -0.28
N HIS A 92 4.76 -6.88 -1.03
CA HIS A 92 5.15 -6.27 -2.29
C HIS A 92 4.81 -4.78 -2.25
N CYS A 93 5.82 -3.91 -2.37
CA CYS A 93 5.60 -2.47 -2.44
C CYS A 93 5.27 -2.04 -3.88
N VAL A 94 4.07 -1.47 -4.08
CA VAL A 94 3.62 -0.99 -5.38
C VAL A 94 3.69 0.54 -5.42
N PRO A 95 4.32 1.15 -6.43
CA PRO A 95 4.34 2.61 -6.53
C PRO A 95 2.93 3.16 -6.78
N LYS A 96 2.52 4.18 -6.03
CA LYS A 96 1.30 4.96 -6.32
C LYS A 96 1.48 5.63 -7.67
N LYS A 97 0.58 5.34 -8.60
CA LYS A 97 0.51 6.05 -9.89
C LYS A 97 0.04 7.48 -9.58
N GLY A 98 0.94 8.45 -9.70
CA GLY A 98 0.60 9.87 -9.69
C GLY A 98 0.13 10.36 -11.05
N GLY A 99 -0.14 11.66 -11.14
CA GLY A 99 -0.40 12.34 -12.41
C GLY A 99 0.78 12.22 -13.38
N PHE A 100 0.49 12.41 -14.67
CA PHE A 100 1.52 12.46 -15.69
C PHE A 100 2.22 13.82 -15.66
N THR A 101 3.54 13.81 -15.74
CA THR A 101 4.35 15.00 -15.98
C THR A 101 5.15 14.78 -17.26
N VAL A 102 5.17 15.77 -18.15
CA VAL A 102 6.00 15.71 -19.34
C VAL A 102 7.40 16.17 -18.95
N VAL A 103 8.39 15.31 -19.14
CA VAL A 103 9.81 15.60 -18.88
C VAL A 103 10.53 15.60 -20.21
N GLU A 104 11.28 16.66 -20.48
CA GLU A 104 12.11 16.79 -21.68
C GLU A 104 13.41 16.00 -21.48
N ASN A 105 13.74 15.10 -22.42
CA ASN A 105 14.99 14.32 -22.38
C ASN A 105 16.18 15.13 -22.92
N GLU A 106 17.38 14.55 -22.91
CA GLU A 106 18.61 15.18 -23.43
C GLU A 106 18.57 15.42 -24.95
N GLU A 107 17.62 14.80 -25.66
CA GLU A 107 17.38 14.93 -27.10
C GLU A 107 16.19 15.88 -27.40
N ASN A 108 15.70 16.64 -26.40
CA ASN A 108 14.51 17.52 -26.46
C ASN A 108 13.19 16.80 -26.82
N GLU A 109 13.09 15.50 -26.55
CA GLU A 109 11.84 14.76 -26.66
C GLU A 109 11.03 14.87 -25.37
N LEU A 110 9.74 15.17 -25.52
CA LEU A 110 8.78 15.27 -24.43
C LEU A 110 8.29 13.88 -24.01
N ILE A 111 8.91 13.31 -22.97
CA ILE A 111 8.55 11.98 -22.45
C ILE A 111 7.49 12.13 -21.36
N PRO A 112 6.28 11.57 -21.54
CA PRO A 112 5.27 11.51 -20.49
C PRO A 112 5.74 10.55 -19.39
N THR A 113 6.28 11.12 -18.32
CA THR A 113 6.80 10.38 -17.17
C THR A 113 5.76 10.39 -16.05
N ARG A 114 5.44 9.21 -15.51
CA ARG A 114 4.56 9.11 -14.34
C ARG A 114 5.34 9.47 -13.09
N LEU A 115 4.91 10.52 -12.38
CA LEU A 115 5.46 10.82 -11.07
C LEU A 115 4.99 9.75 -10.07
N VAL A 116 5.93 9.16 -9.33
CA VAL A 116 5.58 8.27 -8.21
C VAL A 116 5.36 9.14 -6.98
N THR A 117 4.09 9.37 -6.63
CA THR A 117 3.69 10.24 -5.50
C THR A 117 3.79 9.55 -4.14
N GLY A 118 3.99 8.24 -4.11
CA GLY A 118 4.12 7.45 -2.89
C GLY A 118 4.25 5.96 -3.21
N TRP A 119 4.30 5.13 -2.18
CA TRP A 119 4.30 3.67 -2.29
C TRP A 119 3.08 3.13 -1.52
N ARG A 120 2.65 1.92 -1.89
CA ARG A 120 1.62 1.15 -1.19
C ARG A 120 2.23 -0.17 -0.78
N VAL A 121 2.17 -0.46 0.51
CA VAL A 121 2.44 -1.81 1.02
C VAL A 121 1.27 -2.72 0.61
N CYS A 122 1.52 -3.63 -0.34
CA CYS A 122 0.53 -4.63 -0.77
C CYS A 122 0.98 -6.01 -0.32
N ILE A 123 0.05 -6.87 0.09
CA ILE A 123 0.39 -8.24 0.51
C ILE A 123 -0.02 -9.20 -0.58
N TYR A 124 0.89 -10.09 -0.92
CA TYR A 124 0.71 -10.99 -2.04
C TYR A 124 -0.03 -12.27 -1.61
N TYR A 125 -1.34 -12.16 -1.50
CA TYR A 125 -2.23 -13.24 -1.08
C TYR A 125 -2.54 -14.28 -2.16
N GLN A 126 -1.75 -14.42 -3.24
CA GLN A 126 -2.10 -15.34 -4.34
C GLN A 126 -2.34 -16.78 -3.84
N LYS A 127 -1.40 -17.33 -3.07
CA LYS A 127 -1.51 -18.69 -2.51
C LYS A 127 -2.68 -18.83 -1.54
N LEU A 128 -2.88 -17.83 -0.67
CA LEU A 128 -4.01 -17.81 0.24
C LEU A 128 -5.34 -17.80 -0.53
N ASN A 129 -5.41 -16.98 -1.58
CA ASN A 129 -6.59 -16.88 -2.42
C ASN A 129 -6.88 -18.18 -3.15
N GLU A 130 -5.87 -18.86 -3.68
CA GLU A 130 -6.03 -20.18 -4.33
C GLU A 130 -6.54 -21.24 -3.35
N ALA A 131 -6.07 -21.23 -2.10
CA ALA A 131 -6.53 -22.14 -1.05
C ALA A 131 -7.92 -21.78 -0.47
N THR A 132 -8.41 -20.56 -0.71
CA THR A 132 -9.67 -20.07 -0.17
C THR A 132 -10.84 -20.44 -1.08
N ARG A 133 -11.92 -20.98 -0.49
CA ARG A 133 -13.18 -21.21 -1.21
C ARG A 133 -13.71 -19.88 -1.73
N LYS A 134 -13.91 -19.80 -3.04
CA LYS A 134 -14.43 -18.60 -3.71
C LYS A 134 -15.89 -18.37 -3.33
N ASP A 135 -16.18 -17.14 -2.99
CA ASP A 135 -17.54 -16.69 -2.74
C ASP A 135 -18.21 -16.33 -4.07
N HIS A 136 -19.33 -16.99 -4.37
CA HIS A 136 -20.12 -16.75 -5.58
C HIS A 136 -21.17 -15.67 -5.34
N PHE A 137 -20.75 -14.53 -4.81
CA PHE A 137 -21.64 -13.40 -4.62
C PHE A 137 -21.87 -12.68 -5.95
N PRO A 138 -23.13 -12.49 -6.40
CA PRO A 138 -23.41 -11.77 -7.63
C PRO A 138 -23.13 -10.28 -7.43
N LEU A 139 -22.06 -9.80 -8.05
CA LEU A 139 -21.83 -8.37 -8.16
C LEU A 139 -22.77 -7.79 -9.22
N PRO A 140 -23.33 -6.59 -9.00
CA PRO A 140 -24.18 -5.94 -9.99
C PRO A 140 -23.40 -5.67 -11.29
N PHE A 141 -24.10 -5.77 -12.43
CA PHE A 141 -23.52 -5.45 -13.72
C PHE A 141 -23.36 -3.95 -13.88
N MET A 142 -22.15 -3.51 -14.26
CA MET A 142 -21.84 -2.09 -14.41
C MET A 142 -22.80 -1.39 -15.37
N ASP A 143 -23.17 -2.01 -16.48
CA ASP A 143 -24.09 -1.42 -17.47
C ASP A 143 -25.47 -1.11 -16.86
N GLN A 144 -26.00 -2.01 -16.01
CA GLN A 144 -27.27 -1.81 -15.34
C GLN A 144 -27.19 -0.67 -14.31
N MET A 145 -26.09 -0.60 -13.58
CA MET A 145 -25.85 0.49 -12.64
C MET A 145 -25.77 1.83 -13.38
N LEU A 146 -25.06 1.88 -14.52
CA LEU A 146 -24.92 3.08 -15.33
C LEU A 146 -26.25 3.52 -15.96
N GLU A 147 -27.08 2.59 -16.42
CA GLU A 147 -28.42 2.91 -16.94
C GLU A 147 -29.32 3.53 -15.87
N ARG A 148 -29.32 2.96 -14.65
CA ARG A 148 -30.07 3.52 -13.51
C ARG A 148 -29.53 4.87 -13.08
N LEU A 149 -28.20 5.02 -13.09
CA LEU A 149 -27.54 6.27 -12.80
C LEU A 149 -28.02 7.32 -13.82
N ALA A 150 -27.89 7.08 -15.13
CA ALA A 150 -28.18 8.02 -16.24
C ALA A 150 -29.57 8.69 -16.24
N GLY A 151 -30.55 8.16 -15.49
CA GLY A 151 -31.88 8.76 -15.33
C GLY A 151 -31.95 9.94 -14.35
N ASN A 152 -30.89 10.26 -13.61
CA ASN A 152 -30.87 11.31 -12.59
C ASN A 152 -30.25 12.63 -13.09
N GLU A 153 -30.68 13.77 -12.52
CA GLU A 153 -30.19 15.11 -12.92
C GLU A 153 -28.85 15.48 -12.25
N TYR A 154 -28.56 14.89 -11.09
CA TYR A 154 -27.38 15.17 -10.27
C TYR A 154 -26.74 13.89 -9.75
N TYR A 155 -25.42 13.87 -9.66
CA TYR A 155 -24.63 12.73 -9.19
C TYR A 155 -23.56 13.14 -8.18
N CYS A 156 -23.27 12.25 -7.24
CA CYS A 156 -22.17 12.42 -6.30
C CYS A 156 -21.43 11.08 -6.17
N PHE A 157 -20.15 11.07 -6.54
CA PHE A 157 -19.30 9.91 -6.33
C PHE A 157 -18.62 10.02 -4.97
N LEU A 158 -18.85 9.03 -4.11
CA LEU A 158 -18.20 8.90 -2.82
C LEU A 158 -17.28 7.66 -2.86
N ASP A 159 -16.00 7.86 -2.55
CA ASP A 159 -15.05 6.77 -2.34
C ASP A 159 -15.15 6.30 -0.89
N GLY A 160 -15.44 5.03 -0.69
CA GLY A 160 -15.43 4.34 0.60
C GLY A 160 -14.01 4.16 1.13
N PHE A 161 -13.31 5.26 1.38
CA PHE A 161 -11.91 5.24 1.80
C PHE A 161 -11.73 4.39 3.06
N PHE A 162 -10.80 3.42 3.00
CA PHE A 162 -10.59 2.38 4.02
C PHE A 162 -11.81 1.47 4.32
N GLY A 163 -12.80 1.37 3.41
CA GLY A 163 -14.02 0.60 3.60
C GLY A 163 -13.78 -0.84 4.03
N TYR A 164 -12.88 -1.57 3.35
CA TYR A 164 -12.52 -2.93 3.76
C TYR A 164 -11.96 -3.02 5.17
N PHE A 165 -11.14 -2.05 5.59
CA PHE A 165 -10.54 -2.03 6.92
C PHE A 165 -11.55 -1.76 8.05
N GLN A 166 -12.81 -1.45 7.72
CA GLN A 166 -13.89 -1.38 8.70
C GLN A 166 -14.49 -2.76 8.98
N ILE A 167 -14.33 -3.74 8.08
CA ILE A 167 -14.90 -5.08 8.25
C ILE A 167 -13.93 -5.95 9.07
N LEU A 168 -14.44 -6.54 10.15
CA LEU A 168 -13.69 -7.49 10.98
C LEU A 168 -13.48 -8.82 10.25
N ILE A 169 -12.27 -9.36 10.36
CA ILE A 169 -12.00 -10.75 9.97
C ILE A 169 -12.38 -11.65 11.15
N ASP A 170 -13.03 -12.79 10.87
CA ASP A 170 -13.30 -13.82 11.87
C ASP A 170 -12.00 -14.16 12.62
N PRO A 171 -11.97 -14.16 13.97
CA PRO A 171 -10.75 -14.40 14.74
C PRO A 171 -9.97 -15.65 14.32
N ARG A 172 -10.66 -16.69 13.85
CA ARG A 172 -10.04 -17.96 13.40
C ARG A 172 -9.34 -17.85 12.05
N ASP A 173 -9.69 -16.85 11.26
CA ASP A 173 -9.14 -16.61 9.92
C ASP A 173 -8.09 -15.50 9.90
N GLN A 174 -7.93 -14.73 10.98
CA GLN A 174 -6.97 -13.62 11.06
C GLN A 174 -5.53 -14.09 10.80
N GLU A 175 -5.12 -15.21 11.39
CA GLU A 175 -3.78 -15.77 11.24
C GLU A 175 -3.45 -16.13 9.77
N LYS A 176 -4.46 -16.40 8.94
CA LYS A 176 -4.26 -16.66 7.50
C LYS A 176 -3.77 -15.44 6.73
N THR A 177 -4.06 -14.25 7.26
CA THR A 177 -3.63 -12.96 6.69
C THR A 177 -2.23 -12.54 7.13
N THR A 178 -1.48 -13.46 7.76
CA THR A 178 -0.13 -13.17 8.22
C THR A 178 0.79 -12.78 7.06
N PHE A 179 1.57 -11.73 7.28
CA PHE A 179 2.61 -11.27 6.38
C PHE A 179 3.88 -10.94 7.17
N THR A 180 5.01 -10.99 6.47
CA THR A 180 6.32 -10.68 7.04
C THR A 180 6.94 -9.49 6.32
N CYS A 181 7.44 -8.53 7.10
CA CYS A 181 8.25 -7.42 6.63
C CYS A 181 9.55 -7.35 7.46
N PRO A 182 10.55 -6.52 7.07
CA PRO A 182 11.81 -6.42 7.79
C PRO A 182 11.70 -6.06 9.28
N TYR A 183 10.56 -5.53 9.72
CA TYR A 183 10.31 -5.05 11.08
C TYR A 183 9.55 -6.04 11.96
N GLY A 184 9.06 -7.14 11.37
CA GLY A 184 8.32 -8.15 12.10
C GLY A 184 7.32 -8.91 11.24
N THR A 185 6.62 -9.82 11.91
CA THR A 185 5.54 -10.60 11.33
C THR A 185 4.23 -10.14 11.97
N PHE A 186 3.24 -9.86 11.12
CA PHE A 186 1.97 -9.27 11.53
C PHE A 186 0.81 -9.96 10.85
N ALA A 187 -0.36 -9.93 11.48
CA ALA A 187 -1.63 -10.39 10.92
C ALA A 187 -2.69 -9.30 11.02
N TYR A 188 -3.70 -9.34 10.14
CA TYR A 188 -4.79 -8.36 10.14
C TYR A 188 -5.91 -8.75 11.09
N ARG A 189 -6.46 -7.75 11.80
CA ARG A 189 -7.75 -7.84 12.50
C ARG A 189 -8.93 -7.47 11.58
N ARG A 190 -8.66 -6.63 10.57
CA ARG A 190 -9.63 -6.05 9.65
C ARG A 190 -9.29 -6.40 8.22
N MET A 191 -10.28 -6.53 7.36
CA MET A 191 -10.11 -7.07 6.01
C MET A 191 -9.14 -6.23 5.17
N PRO A 192 -7.93 -6.75 4.82
CA PRO A 192 -7.01 -6.04 3.97
C PRO A 192 -7.39 -6.17 2.49
N PHE A 193 -6.86 -5.26 1.69
CA PHE A 193 -6.87 -5.41 0.23
C PHE A 193 -6.13 -6.69 -0.20
N GLY A 194 -6.56 -7.25 -1.33
CA GLY A 194 -5.92 -8.41 -1.97
C GLY A 194 -6.52 -9.76 -1.62
N LEU A 195 -7.44 -9.85 -0.65
CA LEU A 195 -8.21 -11.07 -0.41
C LEU A 195 -9.30 -11.26 -1.47
N CYS A 196 -9.41 -12.48 -2.02
CA CYS A 196 -10.33 -12.75 -3.13
C CYS A 196 -11.82 -12.58 -2.81
N ASN A 197 -12.22 -12.76 -1.55
CA ASN A 197 -13.61 -12.61 -1.13
C ASN A 197 -13.90 -11.23 -0.49
N ALA A 198 -12.93 -10.31 -0.47
CA ALA A 198 -13.12 -8.99 0.13
C ALA A 198 -14.21 -8.15 -0.59
N PRO A 199 -14.23 -8.06 -1.94
CA PRO A 199 -15.27 -7.30 -2.64
C PRO A 199 -16.67 -7.85 -2.39
N GLY A 200 -16.86 -9.18 -2.45
CA GLY A 200 -18.16 -9.81 -2.20
C GLY A 200 -18.64 -9.61 -0.76
N THR A 201 -17.72 -9.66 0.21
CA THR A 201 -18.05 -9.40 1.62
C THR A 201 -18.44 -7.95 1.86
N PHE A 202 -17.70 -7.01 1.28
CA PHE A 202 -17.99 -5.58 1.40
C PHE A 202 -19.31 -5.21 0.73
N GLN A 203 -19.55 -5.72 -0.49
CA GLN A 203 -20.80 -5.52 -1.21
C GLN A 203 -22.00 -6.02 -0.39
N ARG A 204 -21.92 -7.23 0.20
CA ARG A 204 -22.97 -7.74 1.09
C ARG A 204 -23.22 -6.83 2.30
N CYS A 205 -22.15 -6.31 2.89
CA CYS A 205 -22.25 -5.40 4.03
C CYS A 205 -22.99 -4.11 3.63
N MET A 206 -22.58 -3.47 2.52
CA MET A 206 -23.18 -2.24 2.05
C MET A 206 -24.63 -2.42 1.62
N LEU A 207 -24.94 -3.51 0.91
CA LEU A 207 -26.31 -3.86 0.55
C LEU A 207 -27.20 -4.10 1.79
N ALA A 208 -26.65 -4.65 2.87
CA ALA A 208 -27.40 -4.83 4.11
C ALA A 208 -27.65 -3.50 4.84
N ILE A 209 -26.66 -2.60 4.87
CA ILE A 209 -26.76 -1.29 5.54
C ILE A 209 -27.74 -0.38 4.77
N PHE A 210 -27.62 -0.32 3.45
CA PHE A 210 -28.34 0.62 2.59
C PHE A 210 -29.46 -0.03 1.77
N HIS A 211 -29.96 -1.18 2.21
CA HIS A 211 -30.92 -2.00 1.46
C HIS A 211 -32.17 -1.23 0.96
N ASP A 212 -32.56 -0.17 1.64
CA ASP A 212 -33.71 0.66 1.33
C ASP A 212 -33.42 1.74 0.27
N MET A 213 -32.16 2.15 0.15
CA MET A 213 -31.66 3.20 -0.75
C MET A 213 -31.05 2.66 -2.04
N VAL A 214 -30.46 1.46 -2.00
CA VAL A 214 -29.78 0.86 -3.16
C VAL A 214 -30.79 0.60 -4.30
N GLU A 215 -30.36 0.84 -5.53
CA GLU A 215 -31.16 0.77 -6.77
C GLU A 215 -32.27 1.83 -6.91
N LYS A 216 -32.41 2.74 -5.93
CA LYS A 216 -33.37 3.86 -5.98
C LYS A 216 -32.67 5.20 -6.04
N THR A 217 -31.79 5.45 -5.07
CA THR A 217 -31.13 6.75 -4.89
C THR A 217 -29.62 6.61 -4.75
N MET A 218 -29.11 5.38 -4.64
CA MET A 218 -27.70 5.11 -4.48
C MET A 218 -27.33 3.81 -5.19
N GLU A 219 -26.17 3.80 -5.81
CA GLU A 219 -25.58 2.63 -6.44
C GLU A 219 -24.25 2.32 -5.74
N VAL A 220 -24.02 1.04 -5.42
CA VAL A 220 -22.80 0.59 -4.71
C VAL A 220 -22.07 -0.42 -5.55
N PHE A 221 -20.80 -0.15 -5.86
CA PHE A 221 -19.93 -1.07 -6.60
C PHE A 221 -18.58 -1.21 -5.90
N MET A 222 -18.37 -2.33 -5.20
CA MET A 222 -17.16 -2.53 -4.40
C MET A 222 -16.97 -1.35 -3.44
N ASP A 223 -15.89 -0.58 -3.56
CA ASP A 223 -15.57 0.55 -2.69
C ASP A 223 -16.22 1.88 -3.12
N ASP A 224 -16.81 1.93 -4.33
CA ASP A 224 -17.37 3.16 -4.90
C ASP A 224 -18.89 3.25 -4.67
N PHE A 225 -19.36 4.43 -4.28
CA PHE A 225 -20.76 4.79 -4.13
C PHE A 225 -21.10 5.90 -5.11
N SER A 226 -22.24 5.81 -5.80
CA SER A 226 -22.72 6.78 -6.79
C SER A 226 -24.16 7.19 -6.56
#